data_AF-A0A2G6GUV6-F1
#
_entry.id   AF-A0A2G6GUV6-F1
#
_cell.length_a   1.000
_cell.length_b   1.000
_cell.length_c   1.000
_cell.angle_alpha   90.00
_cell.angle_beta   90.00
_cell.angle_gamma   90.00
#
_symmetry.space_group_name_H-M   'P 1'
#
loop_
_entity.id
_entity.type
_entity.pdbx_description
1 polymer ?
#
loop_
_entity_poly.entity_id
_entity_poly.type
_entity_poly.pdbx_seq_one_letter_code
_entity_poly.pdbx_strand_id
1 'polypeptide(L)' 'MIGGDAVGMSTVPETIVARHCGMEVLAFSVVSNVGGLHYKEEVTHEEVQEVGAVAGERLSSLLHRVIGRL' A
#
# COMPACT_ATOMS: atom_id res chain seq x y z
N MET A 1 -14.63 -15.99 -6.11
CA MET A 1 -13.76 -14.80 -5.92
C MET A 1 -12.91 -15.03 -4.68
N ILE A 2 -11.66 -14.54 -4.64
CA ILE A 2 -10.70 -14.80 -3.53
C ILE A 2 -10.80 -13.74 -2.40
N GLY A 3 -11.56 -12.65 -2.57
CA GLY A 3 -12.00 -11.78 -1.47
C GLY A 3 -11.03 -10.70 -0.98
N GLY A 4 -10.08 -10.25 -1.80
CA GLY A 4 -9.17 -9.14 -1.45
C GLY A 4 -9.72 -7.76 -1.84
N ASP A 5 -9.49 -6.77 -0.99
CA ASP A 5 -9.93 -5.37 -1.18
C ASP A 5 -8.90 -4.48 -1.90
N ALA A 6 -7.63 -4.92 -1.95
CA ALA A 6 -6.53 -4.24 -2.63
C ALA A 6 -5.56 -5.27 -3.23
N VAL A 7 -4.82 -4.87 -4.27
CA VAL A 7 -3.80 -5.69 -4.93
C VAL A 7 -2.52 -4.90 -5.11
N GLY A 8 -1.38 -5.57 -4.92
CA GLY A 8 -0.05 -5.01 -5.08
C GLY A 8 0.98 -6.10 -5.38
N MET A 9 2.20 -5.68 -5.72
CA MET A 9 3.27 -6.59 -6.18
C MET A 9 4.41 -6.75 -5.15
N SER A 10 4.20 -6.35 -3.89
CA SER A 10 5.19 -6.37 -2.79
C SER A 10 4.48 -6.68 -1.46
N THR A 11 5.12 -6.40 -0.32
CA THR A 11 4.65 -6.50 1.06
C THR A 11 4.45 -7.92 1.60
N VAL A 12 3.90 -8.85 0.81
CA VAL A 12 3.67 -10.23 1.26
C VAL A 12 4.98 -10.95 1.60
N PRO A 13 6.03 -10.96 0.74
CA PRO A 13 7.30 -11.61 1.07
C PRO A 13 7.95 -11.05 2.33
N GLU A 14 7.99 -9.73 2.47
CA GLU A 14 8.61 -9.01 3.59
C GLU A 14 7.87 -9.31 4.90
N THR A 15 6.53 -9.31 4.86
CA THR A 15 5.70 -9.63 6.03
C THR A 15 5.92 -11.06 6.50
N ILE A 16 5.98 -12.02 5.58
CA ILE A 16 6.22 -13.44 5.93
C ILE A 16 7.56 -13.58 6.66
N VAL A 17 8.63 -12.96 6.13
CA VAL A 17 9.96 -13.02 6.73
C VAL A 17 10.00 -12.32 8.10
N ALA A 18 9.42 -11.12 8.22
CA ALA A 18 9.38 -10.39 9.49
C ALA A 18 8.65 -11.18 10.59
N ARG A 19 7.50 -11.79 10.25
CA ARG A 19 6.75 -12.66 11.17
C ARG A 19 7.52 -13.91 11.55
N HIS A 20 8.24 -14.53 10.61
CA HIS A 20 9.12 -15.66 10.90
C HIS A 20 10.24 -15.28 11.88
N CYS A 21 10.73 -14.04 11.83
CA CYS A 21 11.71 -13.49 12.77
C CYS A 21 11.10 -13.02 14.11
N GLY A 22 9.80 -13.25 14.35
CA GLY A 22 9.13 -12.85 15.60
C GLY A 22 8.81 -11.36 15.72
N MET A 23 8.84 -10.60 14.61
CA MET A 23 8.54 -9.17 14.61
C MET A 23 7.03 -8.92 14.48
N GLU A 24 6.55 -7.85 15.10
CA GLU A 24 5.23 -7.29 14.81
C GLU A 24 5.27 -6.47 13.51
N VAL A 25 4.20 -6.51 12.71
CA VAL A 25 4.14 -5.85 11.40
C VAL A 25 2.88 -5.00 11.30
N LEU A 26 3.07 -3.72 10.97
CA LEU A 26 2.03 -2.79 10.57
C LEU A 26 2.28 -2.37 9.11
N ALA A 27 1.30 -2.56 8.24
CA ALA A 27 1.40 -2.24 6.81
C ALA A 27 0.33 -1.22 6.40
N PHE A 28 0.69 -0.35 5.45
CA PHE A 28 -0.21 0.62 4.85
C PHE A 28 -0.17 0.46 3.34
N SER A 29 -1.32 0.58 2.68
CA SER A 29 -1.43 0.61 1.23
C SER A 29 -2.06 1.91 0.79
N VAL A 30 -1.40 2.61 -0.12
CA VAL A 30 -2.00 3.75 -0.84
C VAL A 30 -2.71 3.19 -2.06
N VAL A 31 -4.02 3.40 -2.14
CA VAL A 31 -4.79 3.04 -3.34
C VAL A 31 -4.48 4.07 -4.43
N SER A 32 -3.52 3.75 -5.28
CA SER A 32 -3.02 4.63 -6.33
C SER A 32 -3.91 4.68 -7.58
N ASN A 33 -4.73 3.66 -7.79
CA ASN A 33 -5.62 3.54 -8.93
C ASN A 33 -6.77 2.59 -8.59
N VAL A 34 -7.85 2.66 -9.37
CA VAL A 34 -8.96 1.71 -9.31
C VAL A 34 -8.98 0.94 -10.62
N GLY A 35 -8.87 -0.38 -10.53
CA GLY A 35 -8.82 -1.26 -11.69
C GLY A 35 -9.79 -2.44 -11.54
N GLY A 36 -9.88 -3.26 -12.59
CA GLY A 36 -10.72 -4.45 -12.63
C GLY A 36 -11.51 -4.54 -13.92
N LEU A 37 -12.27 -5.63 -14.09
CA LEU A 37 -12.98 -5.94 -15.34
C LEU A 37 -13.98 -4.86 -15.80
N HIS A 38 -14.39 -3.96 -14.91
CA HIS A 38 -15.33 -2.88 -15.19
C HIS A 38 -14.67 -1.52 -15.45
N TYR A 39 -13.37 -1.38 -15.19
CA TYR A 39 -12.61 -0.15 -15.43
C TYR A 39 -11.81 -0.31 -16.72
N LYS A 40 -12.11 0.53 -17.71
CA LYS A 40 -11.57 0.44 -19.08
C LYS A 40 -10.38 1.36 -19.34
N GLU A 41 -10.06 2.26 -18.41
CA GLU A 41 -8.92 3.14 -18.54
C GLU A 41 -7.64 2.35 -18.27
N GLU A 42 -6.66 2.50 -19.16
CA GLU A 42 -5.32 1.96 -18.94
C GLU A 42 -4.68 2.72 -17.77
N VAL A 43 -4.12 1.97 -16.83
CA VAL A 43 -3.39 2.54 -15.71
C VAL A 43 -1.91 2.58 -16.10
N THR A 44 -1.31 3.76 -16.02
CA THR A 44 0.13 3.94 -16.29
C THR A 44 0.94 3.95 -15.00
N HIS A 45 2.24 3.68 -15.09
CA HIS A 45 3.11 3.73 -13.92
C HIS A 45 3.31 5.17 -13.44
N GLU A 46 3.32 6.12 -14.36
CA GLU A 46 3.45 7.55 -14.13
C GLU A 46 2.29 8.07 -13.27
N GLU A 47 1.04 7.73 -13.60
CA GLU A 47 -0.13 8.10 -12.77
C GLU A 47 -0.05 7.53 -11.36
N VAL A 48 0.41 6.29 -11.22
CA VAL A 48 0.63 5.66 -9.91
C VAL A 48 1.66 6.43 -9.09
N GLN A 49 2.75 6.90 -9.72
CA GLN A 49 3.76 7.71 -9.05
C GLN A 49 3.22 9.08 -8.64
N GLU A 50 2.43 9.74 -9.48
CA GLU A 50 1.81 11.03 -9.18
C GLU A 50 0.88 10.95 -7.96
N VAL A 51 -0.01 9.95 -7.94
CA VAL A 51 -0.88 9.71 -6.78
C VAL A 51 -0.06 9.36 -5.55
N GLY A 52 0.99 8.56 -5.71
CA GLY A 52 1.95 8.23 -4.65
C GLY A 52 2.61 9.48 -4.05
N ALA A 53 3.03 10.44 -4.87
CA ALA A 53 3.63 11.68 -4.43
C ALA A 53 2.65 12.54 -3.61
N VAL A 54 1.41 12.69 -4.09
CA VAL A 54 0.35 13.43 -3.39
C VAL A 54 -0.04 12.76 -2.06
N ALA A 55 -0.18 11.44 -2.06
CA ALA A 55 -0.54 10.68 -0.86
C ALA A 55 0.62 10.59 0.14
N GLY A 56 1.87 10.68 -0.34
CA GLY A 56 3.09 10.52 0.45
C GLY A 56 3.18 11.51 1.62
N GLU A 57 2.78 12.77 1.42
CA GLU A 57 2.77 13.77 2.50
C GLU A 57 1.81 13.39 3.63
N ARG A 58 0.60 12.94 3.27
CA ARG A 58 -0.43 12.51 4.24
C ARG A 58 0.00 11.25 4.98
N LEU A 59 0.54 10.28 4.25
CA LEU A 59 1.06 9.05 4.83
C LEU A 59 2.24 9.33 5.76
N SER A 60 3.17 10.21 5.37
CA SER A 60 4.29 10.64 6.22
C SER A 60 3.80 11.26 7.54
N SER A 61 2.84 12.18 7.48
CA SER A 61 2.23 12.77 8.69
C SER A 61 1.55 11.72 9.58
N LEU A 62 0.86 10.75 8.97
CA LEU A 62 0.26 9.63 9.70
C LEU A 62 1.33 8.77 10.38
N LEU A 63 2.37 8.37 9.65
CA LEU A 63 3.45 7.54 10.16
C LEU A 63 4.15 8.18 11.35
N HIS A 64 4.46 9.48 11.29
CA HIS A 64 5.06 10.21 12.43
C HIS A 64 4.18 10.13 13.69
N ARG A 65 2.86 10.28 13.54
CA ARG A 65 1.93 10.21 14.67
C ARG A 65 1.72 8.80 15.20
N VAL A 66 1.73 7.81 14.32
CA VAL A 66 1.59 6.40 14.71
C VAL A 66 2.84 5.95 15.45
N ILE A 67 4.02 6.17 14.88
CA ILE A 67 5.31 5.79 15.49
C ILE A 67 5.50 6.50 16.83
N GLY A 68 5.13 7.78 16.95
CA GLY A 68 5.20 8.49 18.24
C GLY A 68 4.25 7.99 19.33
N ARG A 69 3.38 7.01 19.04
CA ARG A 69 2.45 6.38 19.98
C ARG A 69 2.70 4.88 20.18
N LEU A 70 3.63 4.29 19.44
CA LEU A 70 4.13 2.94 19.64
C LEU A 70 5.28 2.96 20.63
#